data_AF-A0A0G4G0D8-F1
#
_entry.id   AF-A0A0G4G0D8-F1
#
_cell.length_a   1.000
_cell.length_b   1.000
_cell.length_c   1.000
_cell.angle_alpha   90.00
_cell.angle_beta   90.00
_cell.angle_gamma   90.00
#
_symmetry.space_group_name_H-M   'P 1'
#
loop_
_entity.id
_entity.type
_entity.pdbx_description
1 polymer ?
#
loop_
_entity_poly.entity_id
_entity_poly.type
_entity_poly.pdbx_seq_one_letter_code
_entity_poly.pdbx_strand_id
1 'polypeptide(L)'
;MRRVFQKVGDRGRPDADEPRQMRSRTVQRGEATPHIRCEAASAVRVCALVQCVRRCEQPNGSVKCPTCRVVCTAACITKSWSMIKLLEYQQKKEASTRINKLLDLLPVLRRYLNDATALLCDTAITFLVPKVCVPLGSSLTESEFKGLRGLIGGQVKLKSIYRTSLHGSAHRNVLRCVGDKRGLAFVIRKNQYVFGAFISDGLQEPTRPE
;
A
#
# COMPACT_ATOMS: atom_id res chain seq x y z
N MET A 1 47.33 2.26 12.51
CA MET A 1 46.37 3.38 12.65
C MET A 1 45.44 3.13 13.83
N ARG A 2 45.18 4.10 14.71
CA ARG A 2 44.20 3.96 15.83
C ARG A 2 43.04 4.95 15.67
N ARG A 3 41.82 4.52 16.03
CA ARG A 3 40.59 5.31 15.96
C ARG A 3 39.65 4.98 17.12
N VAL A 4 38.81 5.94 17.50
CA VAL A 4 37.75 5.77 18.51
C VAL A 4 36.42 6.29 17.98
N PHE A 5 35.37 5.49 18.14
CA PHE A 5 33.99 5.83 17.79
C PHE A 5 33.10 5.90 19.03
N GLN A 6 32.08 6.75 19.00
CA GLN A 6 31.05 6.86 20.05
C GLN A 6 29.68 6.45 19.51
N LYS A 7 28.93 5.66 20.30
CA LYS A 7 27.51 5.33 20.05
C LYS A 7 26.60 6.53 20.34
N VAL A 8 25.73 6.88 19.39
CA VAL A 8 24.69 7.91 19.54
C VAL A 8 23.32 7.22 19.63
N GLY A 9 22.58 7.40 20.74
CA GLY A 9 21.29 6.73 20.97
C GLY A 9 20.11 7.41 20.28
N ASP A 10 19.22 6.61 19.66
CA ASP A 10 17.93 7.04 19.11
C ASP A 10 16.79 6.74 20.14
N ARG A 11 15.88 7.71 20.37
CA ARG A 11 14.72 7.58 21.27
C ARG A 11 13.51 7.02 20.48
N GLY A 12 12.81 6.03 21.04
CA GLY A 12 11.76 5.23 20.37
C GLY A 12 10.38 5.90 20.16
N ARG A 13 9.54 5.30 19.31
CA ARG A 13 8.15 5.70 18.95
C ARG A 13 7.15 4.53 19.15
N PRO A 14 5.86 4.78 19.46
CA PRO A 14 4.82 3.76 19.61
C PRO A 14 3.78 3.69 18.46
N ASP A 15 3.09 2.55 18.37
CA ASP A 15 2.18 2.07 17.31
C ASP A 15 0.69 2.45 17.50
N ALA A 16 -0.11 2.43 16.41
CA ALA A 16 -1.54 2.82 16.39
C ALA A 16 -2.45 1.80 15.67
N ASP A 17 -3.70 1.69 16.16
CA ASP A 17 -4.77 0.70 15.89
C ASP A 17 -5.71 0.98 14.68
N GLU A 18 -6.41 -0.07 14.21
CA GLU A 18 -7.26 -0.14 13.00
C GLU A 18 -8.76 -0.48 13.28
N PRO A 19 -9.77 -0.02 12.50
CA PRO A 19 -11.20 -0.34 12.75
C PRO A 19 -11.97 -1.18 11.69
N ARG A 20 -13.10 -1.75 12.17
CA ARG A 20 -14.01 -2.80 11.62
C ARG A 20 -15.11 -2.34 10.64
N GLN A 21 -15.60 -3.26 9.78
CA GLN A 21 -16.70 -3.11 8.80
C GLN A 21 -18.00 -3.88 9.14
N MET A 22 -19.14 -3.46 8.54
CA MET A 22 -20.49 -4.03 8.65
C MET A 22 -21.12 -4.35 7.27
N ARG A 23 -22.07 -5.31 7.20
CA ARG A 23 -22.72 -5.84 5.98
C ARG A 23 -24.26 -5.81 6.05
N SER A 24 -24.92 -5.73 4.88
CA SER A 24 -26.38 -5.80 4.72
C SER A 24 -26.82 -6.79 3.61
N ARG A 25 -28.05 -7.33 3.72
CA ARG A 25 -28.67 -8.38 2.88
C ARG A 25 -29.95 -7.89 2.16
N THR A 26 -30.33 -8.56 1.07
CA THR A 26 -31.62 -8.37 0.37
C THR A 26 -32.19 -9.66 -0.24
N VAL A 27 -33.52 -9.72 -0.41
CA VAL A 27 -34.38 -10.89 -0.73
C VAL A 27 -35.11 -10.71 -2.09
N GLN A 28 -35.51 -11.82 -2.75
CA GLN A 28 -36.08 -11.89 -4.11
C GLN A 28 -37.54 -12.40 -4.19
N ARG A 29 -38.27 -12.06 -5.29
CA ARG A 29 -39.44 -12.82 -5.84
C ARG A 29 -39.66 -12.52 -7.35
N GLY A 30 -40.28 -13.48 -8.07
CA GLY A 30 -40.23 -13.65 -9.55
C GLY A 30 -41.48 -13.29 -10.39
N GLU A 31 -41.35 -13.48 -11.72
CA GLU A 31 -42.18 -12.93 -12.82
C GLU A 31 -42.62 -13.98 -13.89
N ALA A 32 -43.66 -13.63 -14.67
CA ALA A 32 -44.10 -14.27 -15.92
C ALA A 32 -44.44 -13.23 -17.03
N THR A 33 -44.32 -13.60 -18.32
CA THR A 33 -44.16 -12.71 -19.52
C THR A 33 -45.33 -12.70 -20.53
N PRO A 34 -45.68 -11.56 -21.18
CA PRO A 34 -46.50 -11.52 -22.41
C PRO A 34 -45.93 -10.65 -23.58
N HIS A 35 -46.33 -10.95 -24.83
CA HIS A 35 -45.91 -10.29 -26.09
C HIS A 35 -47.04 -9.51 -26.82
N ILE A 36 -46.69 -8.48 -27.62
CA ILE A 36 -47.56 -7.78 -28.61
C ILE A 36 -46.81 -7.52 -29.92
N ARG A 37 -47.50 -7.60 -31.09
CA ARG A 37 -47.02 -7.21 -32.43
C ARG A 37 -47.73 -5.95 -32.96
N CYS A 38 -46.97 -5.07 -33.63
CA CYS A 38 -47.43 -4.05 -34.58
C CYS A 38 -46.56 -4.16 -35.84
N GLU A 39 -47.14 -4.16 -37.04
CA GLU A 39 -46.47 -4.55 -38.29
C GLU A 39 -45.70 -3.44 -39.02
N ALA A 40 -45.53 -2.25 -38.45
CA ALA A 40 -44.61 -1.23 -38.97
C ALA A 40 -43.22 -1.36 -38.30
N ALA A 41 -42.47 -2.38 -38.70
CA ALA A 41 -41.38 -3.00 -37.93
C ALA A 41 -40.10 -2.16 -37.66
N SER A 42 -39.95 -0.93 -38.17
CA SER A 42 -38.68 -0.18 -38.04
C SER A 42 -38.75 1.16 -37.29
N ALA A 43 -39.93 1.73 -37.03
CA ALA A 43 -40.05 3.05 -36.38
C ALA A 43 -40.55 3.01 -34.91
N VAL A 44 -40.92 1.84 -34.39
CA VAL A 44 -41.63 1.72 -33.09
C VAL A 44 -40.70 1.79 -31.87
N ARG A 45 -39.37 1.71 -32.03
CA ARG A 45 -38.45 1.75 -30.88
C ARG A 45 -38.32 3.11 -30.20
N VAL A 46 -38.75 4.22 -30.82
CA VAL A 46 -38.47 5.58 -30.30
C VAL A 46 -39.73 6.39 -29.97
N CYS A 47 -40.92 6.05 -30.48
CA CYS A 47 -42.12 6.87 -30.27
C CYS A 47 -42.81 6.70 -28.90
N ALA A 48 -42.35 5.79 -28.04
CA ALA A 48 -42.92 5.55 -26.71
C ALA A 48 -42.13 6.25 -25.59
N LEU A 49 -41.59 7.45 -25.83
CA LEU A 49 -41.08 8.28 -24.74
C LEU A 49 -42.24 8.62 -23.80
N VAL A 50 -42.06 8.28 -22.53
CA VAL A 50 -42.98 8.44 -21.38
C VAL A 50 -43.71 9.80 -21.34
N GLN A 51 -43.10 10.84 -21.92
CA GLN A 51 -43.65 12.19 -21.98
C GLN A 51 -44.80 12.37 -22.99
N CYS A 52 -44.91 11.54 -24.04
CA CYS A 52 -46.00 11.64 -25.02
C CYS A 52 -47.33 11.06 -24.52
N VAL A 53 -47.31 10.05 -23.65
CA VAL A 53 -48.53 9.35 -23.20
C VAL A 53 -49.37 10.21 -22.25
N ARG A 54 -48.74 11.07 -21.42
CA ARG A 54 -49.46 11.88 -20.42
C ARG A 54 -50.28 13.05 -20.98
N ARG A 55 -50.21 13.36 -22.28
CA ARG A 55 -50.77 14.59 -22.85
C ARG A 55 -51.85 14.38 -23.91
N CYS A 56 -52.23 13.13 -24.20
CA CYS A 56 -53.04 12.79 -25.37
C CYS A 56 -54.15 11.78 -25.06
N GLU A 57 -54.78 11.85 -23.88
CA GLU A 57 -55.98 11.07 -23.59
C GLU A 57 -57.20 11.68 -24.28
N GLN A 58 -57.83 10.90 -25.15
CA GLN A 58 -59.14 11.23 -25.70
C GLN A 58 -60.25 10.75 -24.74
N PRO A 59 -61.49 11.28 -24.84
CA PRO A 59 -62.61 10.90 -23.97
C PRO A 59 -62.94 9.40 -23.98
N ASN A 60 -62.55 8.68 -25.03
CA ASN A 60 -62.72 7.24 -25.19
C ASN A 60 -61.56 6.40 -24.61
N GLY A 61 -60.58 7.02 -23.94
CA GLY A 61 -59.40 6.35 -23.37
C GLY A 61 -58.36 5.88 -24.41
N SER A 62 -58.48 6.33 -25.66
CA SER A 62 -57.46 6.09 -26.69
C SER A 62 -56.43 7.22 -26.73
N VAL A 63 -55.22 6.89 -27.17
CA VAL A 63 -54.11 7.85 -27.30
C VAL A 63 -53.67 7.88 -28.77
N LYS A 64 -53.71 9.06 -29.37
CA LYS A 64 -53.20 9.28 -30.72
C LYS A 64 -51.73 9.68 -30.65
N CYS A 65 -50.85 8.90 -31.27
CA CYS A 65 -49.43 9.23 -31.33
C CYS A 65 -49.22 10.55 -32.10
N PRO A 66 -48.55 11.57 -31.53
CA PRO A 66 -48.36 12.85 -32.21
C PRO A 66 -47.46 12.74 -33.44
N THR A 67 -46.56 11.74 -33.49
CA THR A 67 -45.62 11.54 -34.59
C THR A 67 -46.23 10.79 -35.76
N CYS A 68 -46.81 9.61 -35.53
CA CYS A 68 -47.34 8.76 -36.61
C CYS A 68 -48.86 8.83 -36.77
N ARG A 69 -49.56 9.57 -35.91
CA ARG A 69 -51.04 9.72 -35.89
C ARG A 69 -51.85 8.43 -35.73
N VAL A 70 -51.21 7.29 -35.46
CA VAL A 70 -51.88 6.02 -35.14
C VAL A 70 -52.57 6.13 -33.78
N VAL A 71 -53.81 5.64 -33.70
CA VAL A 71 -54.60 5.60 -32.46
C VAL A 71 -54.34 4.26 -31.77
N CYS A 72 -53.83 4.31 -30.55
CA CYS A 72 -53.59 3.13 -29.71
C CYS A 72 -54.60 3.11 -28.55
N THR A 73 -55.09 1.93 -28.20
CA THR A 73 -55.95 1.75 -27.01
C THR A 73 -55.10 1.68 -25.73
N ALA A 74 -55.67 2.07 -24.59
CA ALA A 74 -55.00 2.01 -23.29
C ALA A 74 -54.42 0.62 -22.95
N ALA A 75 -55.06 -0.45 -23.43
CA ALA A 75 -54.62 -1.84 -23.27
C ALA A 75 -53.30 -2.16 -24.01
N CYS A 76 -53.04 -1.52 -25.15
CA CYS A 76 -51.78 -1.68 -25.88
C CYS A 76 -50.62 -0.95 -25.19
N ILE A 77 -50.90 0.17 -24.52
CA ILE A 77 -49.90 0.99 -23.81
C ILE A 77 -49.45 0.26 -22.52
N THR A 78 -50.38 -0.26 -21.73
CA THR A 78 -50.07 -0.96 -20.47
C THR A 78 -49.19 -2.19 -20.68
N LYS A 79 -49.44 -2.99 -21.72
CA LYS A 79 -48.60 -4.15 -22.05
C LYS A 79 -47.17 -3.75 -22.50
N SER A 80 -47.00 -2.58 -23.12
CA SER A 80 -45.67 -2.05 -23.49
C SER A 80 -44.85 -1.65 -22.26
N TRP A 81 -45.48 -1.06 -21.24
CA TRP A 81 -44.82 -0.75 -19.96
C TRP A 81 -44.37 -2.00 -19.20
N SER A 82 -45.15 -3.08 -19.23
CA SER A 82 -44.75 -4.36 -18.64
C SER A 82 -43.50 -4.94 -19.31
N MET A 83 -43.37 -4.78 -20.64
CA MET A 83 -42.19 -5.20 -21.40
C MET A 83 -40.95 -4.38 -21.05
N ILE A 84 -41.08 -3.07 -20.80
CA ILE A 84 -39.96 -2.23 -20.36
C ILE A 84 -39.44 -2.68 -18.99
N LYS A 85 -40.34 -2.94 -18.04
CA LYS A 85 -39.96 -3.46 -16.70
C LYS A 85 -39.26 -4.82 -16.79
N LEU A 86 -39.76 -5.71 -17.63
CA LEU A 86 -39.14 -7.02 -17.89
C LEU A 86 -37.73 -6.87 -18.47
N LEU A 87 -37.53 -5.94 -19.41
CA LEU A 87 -36.21 -5.64 -19.99
C LEU A 87 -35.26 -5.07 -18.93
N GLU A 88 -35.71 -4.12 -18.12
CA GLU A 88 -34.91 -3.56 -17.01
C GLU A 88 -34.53 -4.64 -16.00
N TYR A 89 -35.47 -5.54 -15.66
CA TYR A 89 -35.21 -6.67 -14.78
C TYR A 89 -34.18 -7.63 -15.37
N GLN A 90 -34.30 -7.98 -16.66
CA GLN A 90 -33.32 -8.82 -17.34
C GLN A 90 -31.95 -8.17 -17.40
N GLN A 91 -31.86 -6.88 -17.75
CA GLN A 91 -30.60 -6.14 -17.76
C GLN A 91 -29.95 -6.12 -16.37
N LYS A 92 -30.73 -5.90 -15.31
CA LYS A 92 -30.23 -5.93 -13.93
C LYS A 92 -29.73 -7.32 -13.53
N LYS A 93 -30.43 -8.37 -13.94
CA LYS A 93 -30.02 -9.77 -13.69
C LYS A 93 -28.73 -10.10 -14.43
N GLU A 94 -28.59 -9.70 -15.69
CA GLU A 94 -27.36 -9.87 -16.46
C GLU A 94 -26.19 -9.09 -15.85
N ALA A 95 -26.40 -7.83 -15.48
CA ALA A 95 -25.39 -7.00 -14.81
C ALA A 95 -24.93 -7.64 -13.49
N SER A 96 -25.87 -8.14 -12.68
CA SER A 96 -25.56 -8.84 -11.43
C SER A 96 -24.75 -10.13 -11.69
N THR A 97 -25.06 -10.85 -12.77
CA THR A 97 -24.33 -12.07 -13.14
C THR A 97 -22.90 -11.74 -13.57
N ARG A 98 -22.70 -10.65 -14.31
CA ARG A 98 -21.35 -10.17 -14.70
C ARG A 98 -20.54 -9.72 -13.48
N ILE A 99 -21.16 -8.99 -12.55
CA ILE A 99 -20.52 -8.57 -11.30
C ILE A 99 -20.09 -9.78 -10.48
N ASN A 100 -20.97 -10.76 -10.30
CA ASN A 100 -20.64 -11.97 -9.54
C ASN A 100 -19.48 -12.76 -10.17
N LYS A 101 -19.47 -12.90 -11.51
CA LYS A 101 -18.33 -13.51 -12.22
C LYS A 101 -17.01 -12.78 -11.98
N LEU A 102 -17.02 -11.44 -11.91
CA LEU A 102 -15.81 -10.65 -11.59
C LEU A 102 -15.39 -10.82 -10.14
N LEU A 103 -16.34 -10.86 -9.21
CA LEU A 103 -16.06 -11.09 -7.79
C LEU A 103 -15.45 -12.48 -7.57
N ASP A 104 -15.87 -13.50 -8.32
CA ASP A 104 -15.29 -14.84 -8.27
C ASP A 104 -13.84 -14.90 -8.79
N LEU A 105 -13.40 -13.93 -9.58
CA LEU A 105 -12.02 -13.81 -10.07
C LEU A 105 -11.08 -13.06 -9.10
N LEU A 106 -11.62 -12.26 -8.18
CA LEU A 106 -10.81 -11.52 -7.20
C LEU A 106 -9.91 -12.41 -6.32
N PRO A 107 -10.34 -13.59 -5.82
CA PRO A 107 -9.48 -14.46 -5.02
C PRO A 107 -8.27 -14.97 -5.80
N VAL A 108 -8.45 -15.22 -7.10
CA VAL A 108 -7.39 -15.69 -8.00
C VAL A 108 -6.35 -14.59 -8.21
N LEU A 109 -6.80 -13.38 -8.57
CA LEU A 109 -5.91 -12.22 -8.70
C LEU A 109 -5.19 -11.89 -7.40
N ARG A 110 -5.88 -12.01 -6.26
CA ARG A 110 -5.28 -11.80 -4.94
C ARG A 110 -4.15 -12.79 -4.66
N ARG A 111 -4.31 -14.07 -5.04
CA ARG A 111 -3.22 -15.06 -4.92
C ARG A 111 -2.02 -14.68 -5.80
N TYR A 112 -2.25 -14.33 -7.06
CA TYR A 112 -1.17 -13.89 -7.95
C TYR A 112 -0.41 -12.68 -7.42
N LEU A 113 -1.13 -11.69 -6.87
CA LEU A 113 -0.50 -10.53 -6.24
C LEU A 113 0.30 -10.93 -5.00
N ASN A 114 -0.25 -11.79 -4.14
CA ASN A 114 0.45 -12.28 -2.95
C ASN A 114 1.73 -13.07 -3.32
N ASP A 115 1.66 -13.94 -4.32
CA ASP A 115 2.80 -14.73 -4.80
C ASP A 115 3.87 -13.83 -5.42
N ALA A 116 3.46 -12.84 -6.22
CA ALA A 116 4.36 -11.83 -6.76
C ALA A 116 5.00 -10.97 -5.66
N THR A 117 4.23 -10.58 -4.63
CA THR A 117 4.79 -9.86 -3.48
C THR A 117 5.72 -10.72 -2.64
N ALA A 118 5.53 -12.03 -2.54
CA ALA A 118 6.46 -12.92 -1.85
C ALA A 118 7.82 -12.96 -2.58
N LEU A 119 7.80 -13.07 -3.92
CA LEU A 119 9.01 -12.97 -4.75
C LEU A 119 9.71 -11.60 -4.62
N LEU A 120 8.92 -10.53 -4.56
CA LEU A 120 9.44 -9.18 -4.38
C LEU A 120 9.92 -8.94 -2.95
N CYS A 121 9.37 -9.58 -1.93
CA CYS A 121 9.84 -9.44 -0.56
C CYS A 121 11.21 -10.11 -0.38
N ASP A 122 11.46 -11.28 -0.97
CA ASP A 122 12.79 -11.91 -0.91
C ASP A 122 13.88 -11.05 -1.60
N THR A 123 13.52 -10.34 -2.67
CA THR A 123 14.44 -9.43 -3.36
C THR A 123 14.54 -8.04 -2.73
N ALA A 124 13.43 -7.49 -2.20
CA ALA A 124 13.37 -6.18 -1.55
C ALA A 124 13.91 -6.19 -0.12
N ILE A 125 13.85 -7.30 0.62
CA ILE A 125 14.52 -7.45 1.92
C ILE A 125 16.04 -7.29 1.76
N THR A 126 16.59 -7.63 0.60
CA THR A 126 18.01 -7.38 0.28
C THR A 126 18.31 -5.89 0.03
N PHE A 127 17.34 -5.11 -0.46
CA PHE A 127 17.49 -3.66 -0.72
C PHE A 127 17.07 -2.75 0.44
N LEU A 128 16.21 -3.23 1.34
CA LEU A 128 15.79 -2.52 2.55
C LEU A 128 16.72 -2.72 3.73
N VAL A 129 17.81 -3.48 3.58
CA VAL A 129 18.96 -3.33 4.48
C VAL A 129 19.46 -1.90 4.27
N PRO A 130 19.36 -1.00 5.26
CA PRO A 130 19.88 0.34 5.12
C PRO A 130 21.34 0.21 4.73
N LYS A 131 21.68 0.65 3.52
CA LYS A 131 23.05 0.66 2.99
C LYS A 131 23.89 1.24 4.10
N VAL A 132 24.76 0.41 4.68
CA VAL A 132 25.42 0.77 5.92
C VAL A 132 26.43 1.85 5.55
N CYS A 133 26.05 3.12 5.70
CA CYS A 133 26.91 4.22 5.32
C CYS A 133 28.10 4.25 6.28
N VAL A 134 29.25 3.79 5.79
CA VAL A 134 30.50 3.93 6.49
C VAL A 134 30.73 5.43 6.71
N PRO A 135 30.98 5.89 7.95
CA PRO A 135 31.11 7.31 8.24
C PRO A 135 32.21 7.94 7.39
N LEU A 136 31.96 9.13 6.86
CA LEU A 136 32.86 9.81 5.92
C LEU A 136 34.27 9.93 6.51
N GLY A 137 35.27 9.54 5.73
CA GLY A 137 36.66 9.47 6.17
C GLY A 137 37.00 8.22 6.98
N SER A 138 36.11 7.27 7.19
CA SER A 138 36.54 5.95 7.69
C SER A 138 37.51 5.30 6.71
N SER A 139 38.53 4.61 7.22
CA SER A 139 39.35 3.69 6.40
C SER A 139 38.88 2.25 6.56
N LEU A 140 37.69 2.05 7.14
CA LEU A 140 37.10 0.74 7.30
C LEU A 140 36.39 0.34 6.03
N THR A 141 36.54 -0.92 5.64
CA THR A 141 35.68 -1.52 4.62
C THR A 141 34.25 -1.67 5.17
N GLU A 142 33.29 -1.89 4.27
CA GLU A 142 31.91 -2.14 4.66
C GLU A 142 31.78 -3.37 5.57
N SER A 143 32.55 -4.43 5.31
CA SER A 143 32.56 -5.66 6.13
C SER A 143 33.16 -5.43 7.52
N GLU A 144 34.27 -4.69 7.63
CA GLU A 144 34.89 -4.32 8.91
C GLU A 144 33.92 -3.46 9.75
N PHE A 145 33.25 -2.51 9.12
CA PHE A 145 32.26 -1.66 9.79
C PHE A 145 31.03 -2.46 10.23
N LYS A 146 30.56 -3.42 9.43
CA LYS A 146 29.48 -4.35 9.80
C LYS A 146 29.87 -5.19 11.01
N GLY A 147 31.09 -5.74 11.04
CA GLY A 147 31.63 -6.48 12.20
C GLY A 147 31.68 -5.62 13.46
N LEU A 148 32.13 -4.37 13.34
CA LEU A 148 32.14 -3.40 14.44
C LEU A 148 30.72 -3.13 14.99
N ARG A 149 29.71 -2.99 14.12
CA ARG A 149 28.30 -2.82 14.56
C ARG A 149 27.78 -4.06 15.28
N GLY A 150 28.18 -5.25 14.83
CA GLY A 150 27.88 -6.52 15.50
C GLY A 150 28.39 -6.53 16.95
N LEU A 151 29.63 -6.09 17.17
CA LEU A 151 30.24 -6.00 18.50
C LEU A 151 29.52 -5.02 19.44
N ILE A 152 28.93 -3.94 18.92
CA ILE A 152 28.30 -2.87 19.72
C ILE A 152 26.81 -3.15 19.99
N GLY A 153 26.26 -4.22 19.41
CA GLY A 153 24.87 -4.63 19.61
C GLY A 153 23.87 -3.84 18.77
N GLY A 154 24.06 -3.80 17.45
CA GLY A 154 22.97 -3.52 16.50
C GLY A 154 23.09 -2.22 15.69
N GLN A 155 21.93 -1.65 15.35
CA GLN A 155 21.81 -0.53 14.39
C GLN A 155 22.19 0.83 15.02
N VAL A 156 23.41 0.94 15.55
CA VAL A 156 23.87 2.16 16.22
C VAL A 156 24.54 3.13 15.25
N LYS A 157 24.30 4.43 15.43
CA LYS A 157 25.04 5.49 14.75
C LYS A 157 26.38 5.68 15.45
N LEU A 158 27.46 5.57 14.70
CA LEU A 158 28.83 5.73 15.19
C LEU A 158 29.41 7.05 14.72
N LYS A 159 29.92 7.86 15.67
CA LYS A 159 30.64 9.10 15.37
C LYS A 159 32.13 8.91 15.64
N SER A 160 32.98 9.17 14.64
CA SER A 160 34.44 9.17 14.81
C SER A 160 34.85 10.38 15.66
N ILE A 161 35.39 10.15 16.86
CA ILE A 161 35.80 11.21 17.79
C ILE A 161 37.32 11.37 17.90
N TYR A 162 38.10 10.34 17.55
CA TYR A 162 39.57 10.40 17.54
C TYR A 162 40.14 9.59 16.37
N ARG A 163 41.21 10.13 15.77
CA ARG A 163 41.96 9.53 14.67
C ARG A 163 43.44 9.89 14.82
N THR A 164 44.32 8.89 14.87
CA THR A 164 45.78 9.13 15.00
C THR A 164 46.35 10.01 13.90
N SER A 165 45.85 9.89 12.67
CA SER A 165 46.32 10.69 11.53
C SER A 165 45.97 12.18 11.64
N LEU A 166 44.94 12.53 12.41
CA LEU A 166 44.47 13.92 12.57
C LEU A 166 44.91 14.52 13.91
N HIS A 167 44.89 13.72 14.98
CA HIS A 167 45.11 14.19 16.35
C HIS A 167 46.47 13.79 16.92
N GLY A 168 47.32 13.08 16.17
CA GLY A 168 48.59 12.54 16.64
C GLY A 168 48.46 11.23 17.41
N SER A 169 49.59 10.61 17.77
CA SER A 169 49.65 9.28 18.40
C SER A 169 49.77 9.27 19.92
N ALA A 170 49.93 10.45 20.55
CA ALA A 170 50.15 10.56 21.99
C ALA A 170 48.90 10.19 22.79
N HIS A 171 49.07 9.49 23.93
CA HIS A 171 47.96 9.07 24.81
C HIS A 171 47.10 10.25 25.27
N ARG A 172 47.73 11.36 25.66
CA ARG A 172 47.03 12.61 26.04
C ARG A 172 46.06 13.13 24.97
N ASN A 173 46.34 12.88 23.68
CA ASN A 173 45.47 13.32 22.60
C ASN A 173 44.21 12.45 22.51
N VAL A 174 44.33 11.15 22.83
CA VAL A 174 43.17 10.25 22.95
C VAL A 174 42.28 10.74 24.09
N LEU A 175 42.85 10.93 25.28
CA LEU A 175 42.11 11.40 26.46
C LEU A 175 41.42 12.75 26.21
N ARG A 176 42.14 13.72 25.63
CA ARG A 176 41.57 15.04 25.31
C ARG A 176 40.41 14.98 24.31
N CYS A 177 40.49 14.13 23.28
CA CYS A 177 39.43 14.02 22.26
C CYS A 177 38.22 13.20 22.74
N VAL A 178 38.48 12.17 23.53
CA VAL A 178 37.45 11.29 24.08
C VAL A 178 36.73 11.98 25.24
N GLY A 179 37.46 12.56 26.19
CA GLY A 179 36.91 13.11 27.44
C GLY A 179 36.11 12.05 28.19
N ASP A 180 34.98 12.45 28.77
CA ASP A 180 34.12 11.58 29.59
C ASP A 180 33.06 10.81 28.78
N LYS A 181 33.29 10.62 27.48
CA LYS A 181 32.34 9.92 26.59
C LYS A 181 32.31 8.43 26.91
N ARG A 182 31.10 7.89 26.99
CA ARG A 182 30.81 6.46 27.16
C ARG A 182 30.46 5.76 25.84
N GLY A 183 30.44 4.43 25.85
CA GLY A 183 30.07 3.61 24.69
C GLY A 183 31.08 3.76 23.55
N LEU A 184 32.35 3.55 23.88
CA LEU A 184 33.49 3.76 23.01
C LEU A 184 33.87 2.48 22.27
N ALA A 185 34.10 2.59 20.97
CA ALA A 185 34.65 1.50 20.17
C ALA A 185 36.01 1.88 19.61
N PHE A 186 37.04 1.12 20.01
CA PHE A 186 38.41 1.26 19.55
C PHE A 186 38.60 0.41 18.31
N VAL A 187 39.30 0.97 17.31
CA VAL A 187 39.74 0.23 16.13
C VAL A 187 41.23 0.45 15.94
N ILE A 188 41.99 -0.65 15.95
CA ILE A 188 43.44 -0.67 15.83
C ILE A 188 43.80 -1.47 14.57
N ARG A 189 44.44 -0.80 13.61
CA ARG A 189 44.92 -1.42 12.38
C ARG A 189 46.44 -1.55 12.40
N LYS A 190 46.95 -2.75 12.18
CA LYS A 190 48.37 -3.08 12.02
C LYS A 190 48.54 -3.94 10.76
N ASN A 191 49.08 -3.35 9.69
CA ASN A 191 49.20 -3.98 8.37
C ASN A 191 47.83 -4.49 7.87
N GLN A 192 47.70 -5.78 7.58
CA GLN A 192 46.45 -6.44 7.21
C GLN A 192 45.51 -6.75 8.38
N TYR A 193 45.97 -6.62 9.63
CA TYR A 193 45.19 -7.00 10.80
C TYR A 193 44.38 -5.82 11.34
N VAL A 194 43.10 -6.09 11.65
CA VAL A 194 42.17 -5.16 12.26
C VAL A 194 41.67 -5.75 13.56
N PHE A 195 41.96 -5.05 14.65
CA PHE A 195 41.48 -5.38 15.99
C PHE A 195 40.51 -4.31 16.45
N GLY A 196 39.55 -4.68 17.29
CA GLY A 196 38.65 -3.74 17.92
C GLY A 196 38.31 -4.14 19.34
N ALA A 197 37.93 -3.15 20.13
CA ALA A 197 37.43 -3.34 21.48
C ALA A 197 36.27 -2.38 21.72
N PHE A 198 35.25 -2.83 22.44
CA PHE A 198 34.14 -1.99 22.87
C PHE A 198 34.18 -1.83 24.38
N ILE A 199 34.06 -0.60 24.86
CA ILE A 199 33.98 -0.26 26.27
C ILE A 199 32.67 0.49 26.47
N SER A 200 31.82 -0.02 27.36
CA SER A 200 30.56 0.65 27.71
C SER A 200 30.78 1.95 28.49
N ASP A 201 31.84 2.01 29.30
CA ASP A 201 32.21 3.18 30.09
C ASP A 201 33.23 4.11 29.39
N GLY A 202 33.65 5.18 30.07
CA GLY A 202 34.66 6.13 29.60
C GLY A 202 36.10 5.66 29.80
N LEU A 203 37.05 6.38 29.20
CA LEU A 203 38.48 6.19 29.48
C LEU A 203 38.84 6.87 30.79
N GLN A 204 39.50 6.15 31.69
CA GLN A 204 40.06 6.71 32.92
C GLN A 204 41.57 6.89 32.79
N GLU A 205 42.11 7.92 33.42
CA GLU A 205 43.55 8.03 33.59
C GLU A 205 44.04 6.95 34.55
N PRO A 206 45.20 6.32 34.30
CA PRO A 206 45.78 5.38 35.24
C PRO A 206 46.05 6.11 36.55
N THR A 207 45.44 5.65 37.64
CA THR A 207 45.75 6.10 39.00
C THR A 207 47.25 5.91 39.21
N ARG A 208 47.98 6.99 39.52
CA ARG A 208 49.39 6.85 39.88
C ARG A 208 49.46 6.00 41.16
N PRO A 209 50.35 4.98 41.22
CA PRO A 209 50.63 4.35 42.49
C PRO A 209 51.20 5.42 43.44
N GLU A 210 50.69 5.44 44.67
CA GLU A 210 51.21 6.27 45.76
C GLU A 210 52.66 5.90 46.11
#